data_AF-A0A6V7HVN5-F1
#
_entry.id   AF-A0A6V7HVN5-F1
#
_cell.length_a   1.000
_cell.length_b   1.000
_cell.length_c   1.000
_cell.angle_alpha   90.00
_cell.angle_beta   90.00
_cell.angle_gamma   90.00
#
_symmetry.space_group_name_H-M   'P 1'
#
loop_
_entity.id
_entity.type
_entity.pdbx_description
1 polymer ?
#
loop_
_entity_poly.entity_id
_entity_poly.type
_entity_poly.pdbx_seq_one_letter_code
_entity_poly.pdbx_strand_id
1 'polypeptide(L)' 'RAPQKIVGGWKAGENKYPYLISLRYRYPGYQDTLACSGSIINEKFILTGAHCVD' A
#
# COMPACT_ATOMS: atom_id res chain seq x y z
N ARG A 1 4.89 -6.26 26.57
CA ARG A 1 4.83 -5.10 25.64
C ARG A 1 5.33 -5.59 24.29
N ALA A 2 4.55 -5.49 23.21
CA ALA A 2 5.03 -5.94 21.90
C ALA A 2 6.24 -5.11 21.47
N PRO A 3 7.30 -5.72 20.88
CA PRO A 3 8.49 -5.00 20.46
C PRO A 3 8.16 -3.97 19.37
N GLN A 4 8.92 -2.88 19.33
CA GLN A 4 8.81 -1.85 18.30
C GLN A 4 9.17 -2.47 16.93
N LYS A 5 8.19 -2.54 16.02
CA LYS A 5 8.33 -3.22 14.72
C LYS A 5 9.05 -2.39 13.64
N ILE A 6 9.51 -1.17 13.98
CA ILE A 6 10.19 -0.27 13.04
C ILE A 6 11.68 -0.30 13.37
N VAL A 7 12.49 -0.86 12.46
CA VAL A 7 13.95 -0.92 12.56
C VAL A 7 14.54 0.12 11.61
N GLY A 8 15.36 1.04 12.12
CA GLY A 8 16.06 2.06 11.32
C GLY A 8 15.19 3.17 10.71
N GLY A 9 13.87 3.06 10.79
CA GLY A 9 12.91 4.05 10.29
C GLY A 9 12.14 4.79 11.38
N TRP A 10 11.13 5.56 10.95
CA TRP A 10 10.18 6.22 11.84
C TRP A 10 8.74 5.92 11.43
N LYS A 11 7.82 6.01 12.39
CA LYS A 11 6.38 5.90 12.10
C LYS A 11 5.95 7.13 11.28
N ALA A 12 5.36 6.91 10.11
CA ALA A 12 4.73 8.00 9.37
C ALA A 12 3.57 8.59 10.19
N GLY A 13 3.48 9.92 10.22
CA GLY A 13 2.32 10.60 10.81
C GLY A 13 1.04 10.23 10.05
N GLU A 14 -0.10 10.40 10.72
CA GLU A 14 -1.40 10.22 10.07
C GLU A 14 -1.51 11.12 8.84
N ASN A 15 -1.99 10.55 7.73
CA ASN A 15 -2.11 11.25 6.44
C ASN A 15 -0.83 11.92 5.92
N LYS A 16 0.37 11.54 6.39
CA LYS A 16 1.64 12.14 5.95
C LYS A 16 1.88 11.98 4.43
N TYR A 17 1.44 10.86 3.86
CA TYR A 17 1.57 10.55 2.43
C TYR A 17 0.18 10.21 1.86
N PRO A 18 -0.68 11.23 1.64
CA PRO A 18 -2.09 11.00 1.33
C PRO A 18 -2.31 10.37 -0.05
N TYR A 19 -1.30 10.45 -0.93
CA TYR A 19 -1.30 9.80 -2.24
C TYR A 19 -0.96 8.31 -2.19
N LEU A 20 -0.42 7.80 -1.08
CA LEU A 20 0.00 6.40 -0.97
C LEU A 20 -1.22 5.48 -0.85
N ILE A 21 -1.31 4.46 -1.70
CA ILE A 21 -2.40 3.48 -1.69
C ILE A 21 -1.91 2.05 -1.46
N SER A 22 -2.85 1.19 -1.04
CA SER A 22 -2.70 -0.27 -0.94
C SER A 22 -3.41 -0.94 -2.11
N LEU A 23 -2.66 -1.56 -3.02
CA LEU A 23 -3.21 -2.41 -4.08
C LEU A 23 -3.45 -3.80 -3.51
N ARG A 24 -4.71 -4.25 -3.58
CA ARG A 24 -5.16 -5.53 -3.03
C ARG A 24 -5.83 -6.37 -4.09
N TYR A 25 -5.48 -7.66 -4.14
CA TYR A 25 -6.12 -8.63 -5.02
C TYR A 25 -7.14 -9.46 -4.25
N ARG A 26 -8.29 -9.67 -4.88
CA ARG A 26 -9.34 -10.53 -4.37
C ARG A 26 -9.35 -11.84 -5.17
N TYR A 27 -9.13 -12.95 -4.48
CA TYR A 27 -9.21 -14.28 -5.05
C TYR A 27 -10.41 -15.02 -4.45
N PRO A 28 -11.22 -15.74 -5.24
CA PRO A 28 -12.34 -16.52 -4.72
C PRO A 28 -11.89 -17.49 -3.61
N GLY A 29 -12.53 -17.39 -2.44
CA GLY A 29 -12.20 -18.24 -1.28
C GLY A 29 -11.04 -17.77 -0.41
N TYR A 30 -10.39 -16.64 -0.73
CA TYR A 30 -9.28 -16.07 0.06
C TYR A 30 -9.59 -14.65 0.55
N GLN A 31 -8.92 -14.23 1.63
CA GLN A 31 -8.97 -12.83 2.08
C GLN A 31 -8.19 -11.93 1.12
N ASP A 32 -8.64 -10.68 0.97
CA ASP A 32 -7.94 -9.67 0.18
C ASP A 32 -6.52 -9.45 0.73
N THR A 33 -5.50 -9.73 -0.07
CA THR A 33 -4.10 -9.58 0.33
C THR A 33 -3.51 -8.29 -0.21
N LEU A 34 -2.70 -7.60 0.60
CA LEU A 34 -1.85 -6.51 0.13
C LEU A 34 -0.79 -7.12 -0.80
N ALA A 35 -0.84 -6.74 -2.07
CA ALA A 35 0.12 -7.22 -3.07
C ALA A 35 1.17 -6.15 -3.42
N CYS A 36 0.72 -4.92 -3.62
CA CYS A 36 1.58 -3.81 -4.04
C CYS A 36 1.14 -2.48 -3.43
N SER A 37 1.95 -1.44 -3.69
CA SER A 37 1.65 -0.05 -3.39
C SER A 37 1.53 0.77 -4.67
N GLY A 38 1.00 1.99 -4.57
CA GLY A 38 0.91 2.93 -5.68
C GLY A 38 0.77 4.37 -5.21
N SER A 39 0.65 5.30 -6.17
CA SER A 39 0.45 6.73 -5.88
C SER A 39 -0.71 7.32 -6.69
N ILE A 40 -1.59 8.03 -6.01
CA ILE A 40 -2.64 8.84 -6.65
C ILE A 40 -1.97 9.96 -7.44
N ILE A 41 -2.21 10.01 -8.75
CA ILE A 41 -1.68 11.08 -9.62
C ILE A 41 -2.77 12.05 -10.10
N ASN A 42 -4.04 11.64 -10.05
CA ASN A 42 -5.22 12.49 -10.22
C ASN A 42 -6.49 11.74 -9.76
N GLU A 43 -7.67 12.29 -10.03
CA GLU A 43 -8.97 11.75 -9.60
C GLU A 43 -9.31 10.35 -10.14
N LYS A 44 -8.63 9.89 -11.20
CA LYS A 44 -8.98 8.65 -11.92
C LYS A 44 -7.80 7.70 -12.12
N PHE A 45 -6.58 8.12 -11.82
CA PHE A 45 -5.37 7.37 -12.15
C PHE A 45 -4.45 7.19 -10.94
N ILE A 46 -3.97 5.95 -10.82
CA ILE A 46 -2.94 5.52 -9.86
C ILE A 46 -1.70 5.11 -10.66
N LEU A 47 -0.54 5.62 -10.28
CA LEU A 47 0.75 5.15 -10.77
C LEU A 47 1.25 3.98 -9.92
N THR A 48 1.66 2.88 -10.55
CA THR A 48 2.25 1.70 -9.89
C THR A 48 3.23 1.00 -10.84
N GLY A 49 3.91 -0.05 -10.37
CA GLY A 49 4.79 -0.87 -11.21
C GLY A 49 3.98 -1.79 -12.13
N ALA A 50 4.47 -2.01 -13.35
CA ALA A 50 3.80 -2.91 -14.32
C ALA A 50 3.59 -4.32 -13.76
N HIS A 51 4.63 -4.91 -13.13
CA HIS A 51 4.58 -6.23 -12.50
C HIS A 51 3.56 -6.36 -11.35
N CYS A 52 2.99 -5.25 -10.88
CA CYS A 52 1.94 -5.29 -9.88
C CYS A 52 0.57 -5.60 -10.49
N VAL A 53 0.40 -5.51 -11.82
CA VAL A 53 -0.88 -5.61 -12.54
C VAL A 53 -0.83 -6.54 -13.77
N ASP A 54 0.12 -7.47 -13.78
CA ASP A 54 0.20 -8.55 -14.77
C ASP A 54 -0.86 -9.66 -14.52
#